data_AF-A0A241VY82-F1
#
_entry.id   AF-A0A241VY82-F1
#
_cell.length_a   1.000
_cell.length_b   1.000
_cell.length_c   1.000
_cell.angle_alpha   90.00
_cell.angle_beta   90.00
_cell.angle_gamma   90.00
#
_symmetry.space_group_name_H-M   'P 1'
#
loop_
_entity.id
_entity.type
_entity.pdbx_description
1 polymer ?
#
loop_
_entity_poly.entity_id
_entity_poly.type
_entity_poly.pdbx_seq_one_letter_code
_entity_poly.pdbx_strand_id
1 'polypeptide(L)'
;MLGMIPLGPVAITLQSMGVMMTGSLLGARRSLNVIVTFIALVLAGLPLLAGGRGGVGILFSPSIGYLFGWIPGVLTIAWLAPKQPTRFLFIRFLIANLVGGIVVIYAIGLPIAAWRLDNGLLAIMLSAIEFLPGDIVKAIIVSLVAASLLRAYRIPKAGLR
;
A
#
# COMPACT_ATOMS: atom_id res chain seq x y z
N MET A 1 -2.70 -10.90 -17.43
CA MET A 1 -3.96 -10.31 -16.91
C MET A 1 -4.39 -10.90 -15.56
N LEU A 2 -3.46 -11.22 -14.63
CA LEU A 2 -3.74 -11.99 -13.39
C LEU A 2 -3.78 -11.14 -12.10
N GLY A 3 -3.89 -9.81 -12.20
CA GLY A 3 -3.64 -8.90 -11.07
C GLY A 3 -4.85 -8.15 -10.50
N MET A 4 -6.05 -8.33 -11.07
CA MET A 4 -7.27 -7.72 -10.55
C MET A 4 -8.47 -8.67 -10.53
N ILE A 5 -9.34 -8.52 -9.54
CA ILE A 5 -10.69 -9.08 -9.53
C ILE A 5 -11.67 -7.90 -9.42
N PRO A 6 -12.47 -7.61 -10.47
CA PRO A 6 -13.43 -6.52 -10.45
C PRO A 6 -14.68 -6.94 -9.66
N LEU A 7 -14.87 -6.37 -8.48
CA LEU A 7 -16.08 -6.54 -7.65
C LEU A 7 -16.96 -5.26 -7.61
N GLY A 8 -16.53 -4.20 -8.29
CA GLY A 8 -17.18 -2.90 -8.29
C GLY A 8 -16.31 -1.83 -8.94
N PRO A 9 -16.57 -0.52 -8.72
CA PRO A 9 -15.78 0.57 -9.29
C PRO A 9 -14.32 0.59 -8.78
N VAL A 10 -14.03 -0.12 -7.69
CA VAL A 10 -12.69 -0.38 -7.16
C VAL A 10 -12.42 -1.88 -7.21
N ALA A 11 -11.31 -2.27 -7.83
CA ALA A 11 -10.92 -3.67 -7.96
C ALA A 11 -9.99 -4.12 -6.83
N ILE A 12 -10.05 -5.41 -6.48
CA ILE A 12 -9.03 -6.03 -5.62
C ILE A 12 -7.74 -6.14 -6.43
N THR A 13 -6.61 -5.66 -5.89
CA THR A 13 -5.31 -5.71 -6.57
C THR A 13 -4.18 -6.17 -5.65
N LEU A 14 -3.08 -6.65 -6.23
CA LEU A 14 -1.84 -6.92 -5.50
C LEU A 14 -0.99 -5.67 -5.25
N GLN A 15 -1.40 -4.48 -5.70
CA GLN A 15 -0.56 -3.29 -5.66
C GLN A 15 -0.30 -2.78 -4.24
N SER A 16 -1.29 -2.89 -3.34
CA SER A 16 -1.14 -2.56 -1.91
C SER A 16 -0.05 -3.42 -1.24
N MET A 17 0.16 -4.65 -1.70
CA MET A 17 1.25 -5.52 -1.24
C MET A 17 2.62 -4.94 -1.60
N GLY A 18 2.75 -4.34 -2.78
CA GLY A 18 3.97 -3.65 -3.20
C GLY A 18 4.31 -2.47 -2.28
N VAL A 19 3.30 -1.71 -1.86
CA VAL A 19 3.45 -0.61 -0.88
C VAL A 19 3.90 -1.16 0.48
N MET A 20 3.25 -2.23 0.96
CA MET A 20 3.60 -2.90 2.21
C MET A 20 5.05 -3.40 2.23
N MET A 21 5.50 -4.07 1.16
CA MET A 21 6.89 -4.52 1.01
C MET A 21 7.86 -3.34 0.97
N THR A 22 7.55 -2.32 0.17
CA THR A 22 8.39 -1.13 0.00
C THR A 22 8.62 -0.42 1.33
N GLY A 23 7.57 -0.23 2.13
CA GLY A 23 7.67 0.37 3.45
C GLY A 23 8.44 -0.52 4.43
N SER A 24 8.16 -1.82 4.44
CA SER A 24 8.79 -2.77 5.37
C SER A 24 10.29 -2.97 5.12
N LEU A 25 10.78 -2.77 3.89
CA LEU A 25 12.14 -3.18 3.50
C LEU A 25 13.12 -2.02 3.24
N LEU A 26 12.66 -0.86 2.77
CA LEU A 26 13.56 0.17 2.22
C LEU A 26 13.83 1.36 3.14
N GLY A 27 12.99 1.57 4.17
CA GLY A 27 13.05 2.75 5.04
C GLY A 27 12.52 4.03 4.36
N ALA A 28 12.11 5.00 5.18
CA ALA A 28 11.19 6.07 4.76
C ALA A 28 11.61 6.83 3.49
N ARG A 29 12.86 7.31 3.40
CA ARG A 29 13.32 8.09 2.23
C ARG A 29 13.30 7.28 0.92
N ARG A 30 13.78 6.03 0.95
CA ARG A 30 13.81 5.18 -0.24
C ARG A 30 12.40 4.71 -0.61
N SER A 31 11.58 4.39 0.39
CA SER A 31 10.18 4.03 0.17
C SER A 31 9.41 5.17 -0.50
N LEU A 32 9.62 6.41 -0.04
CA LEU A 32 9.04 7.60 -0.67
C LEU A 32 9.48 7.74 -2.13
N ASN A 33 10.78 7.65 -2.39
CA ASN A 33 11.31 7.75 -3.75
C ASN A 33 10.72 6.67 -4.68
N VAL A 34 10.56 5.44 -4.20
CA VAL A 34 9.94 4.35 -4.97
C VAL A 34 8.49 4.67 -5.30
N ILE A 35 7.69 5.07 -4.31
CA ILE A 35 6.26 5.37 -4.53
C ILE A 35 6.08 6.61 -5.42
N VAL A 36 6.85 7.68 -5.20
CA VAL A 36 6.80 8.89 -6.02
C VAL A 36 7.21 8.59 -7.46
N THR A 37 8.30 7.83 -7.66
CA THR A 37 8.74 7.43 -9.01
C THR A 37 7.68 6.58 -9.70
N PHE A 38 7.09 5.61 -8.98
CA PHE A 38 6.02 4.78 -9.52
C PHE A 38 4.81 5.63 -9.96
N ILE A 39 4.37 6.57 -9.13
CA ILE A 39 3.27 7.49 -9.46
C ILE A 39 3.63 8.36 -10.66
N ALA A 40 4.86 8.90 -10.72
CA ALA A 40 5.32 9.70 -11.84
C ALA A 40 5.29 8.91 -13.16
N LEU A 41 5.74 7.65 -13.17
CA LEU A 41 5.69 6.77 -14.33
C LEU A 41 4.25 6.46 -14.75
N VAL A 42 3.37 6.20 -13.78
CA VAL A 42 1.94 6.03 -14.04
C VAL A 42 1.36 7.28 -14.70
N LEU A 43 1.62 8.47 -14.17
CA LEU A 43 1.13 9.73 -14.74
C LEU A 43 1.72 10.05 -16.10
N ALA A 44 2.97 9.64 -16.36
CA ALA A 44 3.61 9.71 -17.67
C ALA A 44 2.99 8.79 -18.73
N GLY A 45 2.01 7.95 -18.36
CA GLY A 45 1.24 7.13 -19.29
C GLY A 45 1.58 5.64 -19.24
N LEU A 46 2.54 5.21 -18.40
CA LEU A 46 2.87 3.79 -18.35
C LEU A 46 1.73 2.99 -17.71
N PRO A 47 1.35 1.84 -18.27
CA PRO A 47 0.22 1.03 -17.82
C PRO A 47 0.56 0.17 -16.59
N LEU A 48 1.05 0.82 -15.51
CA LEU A 48 1.56 0.14 -14.32
C LEU A 48 0.48 -0.12 -13.25
N LEU A 49 -0.68 0.54 -13.34
CA LEU A 49 -1.79 0.24 -12.45
C LEU A 49 -2.50 -1.04 -12.88
N ALA A 50 -3.16 -1.68 -11.92
CA ALA A 50 -3.95 -2.88 -12.19
C ALA A 50 -4.92 -2.63 -13.35
N GLY A 51 -4.91 -3.54 -14.31
CA GLY A 51 -5.67 -3.43 -15.56
C GLY A 51 -4.96 -2.76 -16.71
N GLY A 52 -3.65 -2.54 -16.58
CA GLY A 52 -2.91 -1.77 -17.58
C GLY A 52 -3.33 -0.31 -17.58
N ARG A 53 -3.78 0.22 -16.44
CA ARG A 53 -4.20 1.62 -16.32
C ARG A 53 -2.97 2.52 -16.14
N GLY A 54 -2.99 3.67 -16.81
CA GLY A 54 -1.93 4.67 -16.83
C GLY A 54 -2.47 6.03 -17.27
N GLY A 55 -1.63 7.05 -17.17
CA GLY A 55 -1.89 8.41 -17.65
C GLY A 55 -2.63 9.32 -16.67
N VAL A 56 -2.73 10.59 -17.07
CA VAL A 56 -3.34 11.67 -16.27
C VAL A 56 -4.83 11.42 -16.01
N GLY A 57 -5.51 10.64 -16.85
CA GLY A 57 -6.91 10.24 -16.66
C GLY A 57 -7.19 9.54 -15.31
N ILE A 58 -6.17 8.92 -14.70
CA ILE A 58 -6.30 8.29 -13.38
C ILE A 58 -6.64 9.31 -12.29
N LEU A 59 -6.26 10.58 -12.45
CA LEU A 59 -6.59 11.65 -11.49
C LEU A 59 -8.10 11.89 -11.37
N PHE A 60 -8.88 11.40 -12.33
CA PHE A 60 -10.34 11.51 -12.32
C PHE A 60 -11.04 10.25 -11.83
N SER A 61 -10.30 9.19 -11.47
CA SER A 61 -10.92 7.93 -11.04
C SER A 61 -11.36 7.96 -9.57
N PRO A 62 -12.39 7.18 -9.19
CA PRO A 62 -12.75 6.98 -7.78
C PRO A 62 -11.62 6.41 -6.93
N SER A 63 -10.72 5.64 -7.54
CA SER A 63 -9.62 4.98 -6.83
C SER A 63 -8.41 5.89 -6.56
N ILE A 64 -8.43 7.15 -7.02
CA ILE A 64 -7.28 8.06 -6.89
C ILE A 64 -6.89 8.31 -5.44
N GLY A 65 -7.86 8.30 -4.52
CA GLY A 65 -7.60 8.49 -3.10
C GLY A 65 -6.69 7.42 -2.50
N TYR A 66 -6.81 6.16 -2.96
CA TYR A 66 -5.92 5.09 -2.53
C TYR A 66 -4.49 5.32 -3.01
N LEU A 67 -4.31 5.79 -4.25
CA LEU A 67 -3.00 6.12 -4.81
C LEU A 67 -2.32 7.25 -4.02
N PHE A 68 -3.06 8.29 -3.67
CA PHE A 68 -2.56 9.34 -2.76
C PHE A 68 -2.27 8.79 -1.37
N GLY A 69 -3.12 7.90 -0.85
CA GLY A 69 -2.93 7.23 0.43
C GLY A 69 -1.66 6.37 0.52
N TRP A 70 -1.10 5.90 -0.62
CA TRP A 70 0.14 5.13 -0.62
C TRP A 70 1.34 5.91 -0.09
N ILE A 71 1.39 7.23 -0.26
CA ILE A 71 2.50 8.06 0.23
C ILE A 71 2.54 8.09 1.77
N PRO A 72 1.50 8.56 2.49
CA PRO A 72 1.51 8.52 3.95
C PRO A 72 1.46 7.07 4.47
N GLY A 73 0.82 6.15 3.75
CA GLY A 73 0.81 4.73 4.08
C GLY A 73 2.23 4.15 4.11
N VAL A 74 2.99 4.26 3.02
CA VAL A 74 4.36 3.70 2.92
C VAL A 74 5.29 4.32 3.97
N LEU A 75 5.16 5.62 4.23
CA LEU A 75 5.95 6.31 5.24
C LEU A 75 5.64 5.80 6.65
N THR A 76 4.36 5.57 6.95
CA THR A 76 3.91 5.00 8.23
C THR A 76 4.47 3.60 8.42
N ILE A 77 4.39 2.74 7.39
CA ILE A 77 4.98 1.39 7.43
C ILE A 77 6.49 1.50 7.68
N ALA A 78 7.20 2.33 6.93
CA ALA A 78 8.64 2.47 7.02
C ALA A 78 9.12 3.06 8.36
N TRP A 79 8.29 3.86 9.02
CA TRP A 79 8.58 4.41 10.35
C TRP A 79 8.36 3.38 11.46
N LEU A 80 7.28 2.60 11.37
CA LEU A 80 6.94 1.55 12.35
C LEU A 80 7.76 0.27 12.16
N ALA A 81 8.27 0.02 10.95
CA ALA A 81 9.02 -1.18 10.61
C ALA A 81 10.25 -1.37 11.53
N PRO A 82 10.41 -2.54 12.15
CA PRO A 82 11.58 -2.83 12.98
C PRO A 82 12.86 -2.80 12.14
N LYS A 83 13.90 -2.16 12.68
CA LYS A 83 15.21 -2.04 12.02
C LYS A 83 16.22 -3.10 12.48
N GLN A 84 15.86 -3.87 13.50
CA GLN A 84 16.69 -4.91 14.08
C GLN A 84 15.82 -6.11 14.48
N PRO A 85 16.38 -7.34 14.50
CA PRO A 85 15.68 -8.50 15.01
C PRO A 85 15.19 -8.29 16.44
N THR A 86 13.95 -8.69 16.72
CA THR A 86 13.34 -8.62 18.06
C THR A 86 12.50 -9.88 18.31
N ARG A 87 12.16 -10.16 19.58
CA ARG A 87 11.33 -11.32 19.96
C ARG A 87 10.00 -11.37 19.20
N PHE A 88 9.38 -10.21 18.97
CA PHE A 88 8.08 -10.07 18.30
C PHE A 88 8.19 -9.53 16.87
N LEU A 89 9.26 -9.88 16.15
CA LEU A 89 9.59 -9.26 14.86
C LEU A 89 8.44 -9.31 13.84
N PHE A 90 7.84 -10.50 13.68
CA PHE A 90 6.70 -10.70 12.78
C PHE A 90 5.53 -9.79 13.17
N ILE A 91 5.15 -9.76 14.45
CA ILE A 91 4.03 -8.96 14.94
C ILE A 91 4.28 -7.47 14.71
N ARG A 92 5.52 -6.99 14.89
CA ARG A 92 5.86 -5.59 14.63
C ARG A 92 5.72 -5.22 13.16
N PHE A 93 6.16 -6.08 12.24
CA PHE A 93 5.90 -5.87 10.81
C PHE A 93 4.40 -5.95 10.48
N LEU A 94 3.67 -6.88 11.12
CA LEU A 94 2.23 -7.01 10.90
C LEU A 94 1.49 -5.74 11.31
N ILE A 95 1.79 -5.20 12.50
CA ILE A 95 1.23 -3.93 12.96
C ILE A 95 1.59 -2.80 11.99
N ALA A 96 2.85 -2.70 11.56
CA ALA A 96 3.28 -1.68 10.61
C ALA A 96 2.46 -1.75 9.30
N ASN A 97 2.30 -2.95 8.73
CA ASN A 97 1.55 -3.18 7.50
C ASN A 97 0.03 -3.00 7.64
N LEU A 98 -0.57 -3.38 8.78
CA LEU A 98 -1.99 -3.13 9.03
C LEU A 98 -2.27 -1.64 9.18
N VAL A 99 -1.45 -0.93 9.96
CA VAL A 99 -1.64 0.51 10.19
C VAL A 99 -1.39 1.30 8.91
N GLY A 100 -0.20 1.18 8.30
CA GLY A 100 0.14 1.99 7.14
C GLY A 100 -0.45 1.46 5.82
N GLY A 101 -0.52 0.14 5.65
CA GLY A 101 -0.96 -0.50 4.41
C GLY A 101 -2.47 -0.72 4.29
N ILE A 102 -3.22 -0.56 5.38
CA ILE A 102 -4.69 -0.65 5.36
C ILE A 102 -5.28 0.63 5.96
N VAL A 103 -5.09 0.86 7.26
CA VAL A 103 -5.79 1.94 7.98
C VAL A 103 -5.52 3.31 7.37
N VAL A 104 -4.26 3.70 7.20
CA VAL A 104 -3.87 5.01 6.63
C VAL A 104 -4.33 5.13 5.17
N ILE A 105 -4.15 4.08 4.36
CA ILE A 105 -4.57 4.10 2.97
C ILE A 105 -6.10 4.25 2.86
N TYR A 106 -6.87 3.54 3.69
CA TYR A 106 -8.33 3.58 3.67
C TYR A 106 -8.87 4.90 4.23
N ALA A 107 -8.21 5.47 5.24
CA ALA A 107 -8.57 6.78 5.81
C ALA A 107 -8.52 7.91 4.76
N ILE A 108 -7.72 7.76 3.71
CA ILE A 108 -7.62 8.73 2.60
C ILE A 108 -8.42 8.25 1.37
N GLY A 109 -8.33 6.96 1.06
CA GLY A 109 -8.97 6.35 -0.10
C GLY A 109 -10.50 6.40 -0.04
N LEU A 110 -11.09 6.01 1.09
CA LEU A 110 -12.53 5.89 1.23
C LEU A 110 -13.27 7.23 1.14
N PRO A 111 -12.83 8.31 1.82
CA PRO A 111 -13.49 9.62 1.69
C PRO A 111 -13.43 10.17 0.27
N ILE A 112 -12.29 10.03 -0.41
CA ILE A 112 -12.14 10.50 -1.80
C ILE A 112 -13.01 9.66 -2.75
N ALA A 113 -13.07 8.33 -2.54
CA ALA A 113 -13.94 7.46 -3.34
C ALA A 113 -15.42 7.81 -3.16
N ALA A 114 -15.86 8.06 -1.91
CA ALA A 114 -17.22 8.51 -1.60
C ALA A 114 -17.57 9.82 -2.31
N TRP A 115 -16.68 10.81 -2.23
CA TRP A 115 -16.85 12.07 -2.93
C TRP A 115 -16.90 11.92 -4.46
N ARG A 116 -16.04 11.09 -5.04
CA ARG A 116 -15.98 10.87 -6.50
C ARG A 116 -17.16 10.09 -7.07
N LEU A 117 -17.76 9.22 -6.27
CA LEU A 117 -18.89 8.38 -6.67
C LEU A 117 -20.24 8.99 -6.32
N ASP A 118 -20.26 10.20 -5.71
CA ASP A 118 -21.46 10.85 -5.18
C ASP A 118 -22.29 9.91 -4.29
N ASN A 119 -21.59 9.10 -3.48
CA ASN A 119 -22.18 8.09 -2.62
C ASN A 119 -21.87 8.40 -1.15
N GLY A 120 -22.74 7.96 -0.25
CA GLY A 120 -22.52 8.11 1.19
C GLY A 120 -21.26 7.39 1.66
N LEU A 121 -20.48 8.02 2.55
CA LEU A 121 -19.24 7.45 3.10
C LEU A 121 -19.48 6.07 3.71
N LEU A 122 -20.58 5.88 4.43
CA LEU A 122 -20.94 4.59 5.04
C LEU A 122 -21.10 3.49 3.98
N ALA A 123 -21.75 3.78 2.85
CA ALA A 123 -21.93 2.81 1.77
C ALA A 123 -20.58 2.38 1.18
N ILE A 124 -19.68 3.33 0.97
CA ILE A 124 -18.32 3.03 0.48
C ILE A 124 -17.52 2.23 1.51
N MET A 125 -17.62 2.56 2.81
CA MET A 125 -16.96 1.79 3.86
C MET A 125 -17.46 0.35 3.93
N LEU A 126 -18.77 0.13 3.78
CA LEU A 126 -19.34 -1.22 3.74
C LEU A 126 -18.85 -2.02 2.52
N SER A 127 -18.76 -1.39 1.34
CA SER A 127 -18.19 -2.04 0.16
C SER A 127 -16.71 -2.39 0.33
N ALA A 128 -15.96 -1.58 1.09
CA ALA A 128 -14.54 -1.82 1.32
C ALA A 128 -14.25 -3.02 2.24
N ILE A 129 -15.26 -3.55 2.94
CA ILE A 129 -15.13 -4.77 3.75
C ILE A 129 -14.72 -5.95 2.87
N GLU A 130 -15.17 -6.00 1.60
CA GLU A 130 -14.81 -7.06 0.65
C GLU A 130 -13.30 -7.11 0.36
N PHE A 131 -12.60 -5.98 0.47
CA PHE A 131 -11.16 -5.89 0.23
C PHE A 131 -10.33 -6.32 1.44
N LEU A 132 -10.92 -6.24 2.65
CA LEU A 132 -10.20 -6.39 3.91
C LEU A 132 -9.59 -7.78 4.12
N PRO A 133 -10.28 -8.91 3.83
CA PRO A 133 -9.67 -10.24 3.94
C PRO A 133 -8.41 -10.37 3.09
N GLY A 134 -8.46 -9.88 1.85
CA GLY A 134 -7.32 -9.90 0.93
C GLY A 134 -6.15 -9.04 1.41
N ASP A 135 -6.43 -7.86 1.96
CA ASP A 135 -5.39 -6.97 2.48
C ASP A 135 -4.76 -7.49 3.78
N ILE A 136 -5.53 -8.16 4.65
CA ILE A 136 -5.00 -8.85 5.82
C ILE A 136 -4.05 -9.99 5.40
N VAL A 137 -4.45 -10.80 4.42
CA VAL A 137 -3.59 -11.87 3.88
C VAL A 137 -2.29 -11.29 3.31
N LYS A 138 -2.36 -10.20 2.53
CA LYS A 138 -1.16 -9.50 2.03
C LYS A 138 -0.27 -9.02 3.17
N ALA A 139 -0.85 -8.40 4.20
CA ALA A 139 -0.10 -7.90 5.35
C ALA A 139 0.62 -9.04 6.09
N ILE A 140 -0.02 -10.20 6.26
CA ILE A 140 0.60 -11.40 6.84
C ILE A 140 1.77 -11.87 5.98
N ILE A 141 1.56 -12.06 4.68
CA ILE A 141 2.60 -12.53 3.75
C ILE A 141 3.81 -11.59 3.78
N VAL A 142 3.59 -10.29 3.64
CA VAL A 142 4.67 -9.30 3.65
C VAL A 142 5.41 -9.30 4.99
N SER A 143 4.70 -9.46 6.10
CA SER A 143 5.31 -9.48 7.42
C SER A 143 6.16 -10.73 7.66
N LEU A 144 5.73 -11.89 7.13
CA LEU A 144 6.55 -13.11 7.13
C LEU A 144 7.82 -12.89 6.31
N VAL A 145 7.71 -12.36 5.09
CA VAL A 145 8.85 -12.09 4.21
C VAL A 145 9.82 -11.09 4.85
N ALA A 146 9.33 -9.95 5.34
CA ALA A 146 10.17 -8.92 5.95
C ALA A 146 10.86 -9.39 7.23
N ALA A 147 10.15 -10.15 8.09
CA ALA A 147 10.75 -10.74 9.28
C ALA A 147 11.83 -11.77 8.95
N SER A 148 11.60 -12.60 7.93
CA SER A 148 12.55 -13.61 7.46
C SER A 148 13.80 -12.96 6.86
N LEU A 149 13.61 -11.94 6.02
CA LEU A 149 14.70 -11.18 5.42
C LEU A 149 15.54 -10.46 6.47
N LEU A 150 14.94 -9.79 7.45
CA LEU A 150 15.69 -9.08 8.49
C LEU A 150 16.44 -10.02 9.45
N ARG A 151 15.99 -11.27 9.58
CA ARG A 151 16.71 -12.31 10.34
C ARG A 151 17.90 -12.88 9.54
N ALA A 152 17.69 -13.18 8.26
CA ALA A 152 18.71 -13.75 7.39
C ALA A 152 19.79 -12.72 7.00
N TYR A 153 19.36 -11.48 6.74
CA TYR A 153 20.20 -10.37 6.34
C TYR A 153 19.92 -9.20 7.27
N ARG A 154 20.96 -8.66 7.93
CA ARG A 154 20.81 -7.32 8.54
C ARG A 154 20.49 -6.36 7.41
N ILE A 155 19.24 -5.90 7.32
CA ILE A 155 18.85 -4.82 6.42
C ILE A 155 19.82 -3.67 6.72
N PRO A 156 20.69 -3.27 5.77
CA PRO A 156 21.69 -2.25 6.02
C PRO A 156 21.00 -1.00 6.57
N LYS A 157 21.57 -0.37 7.60
CA LYS A 157 21.05 0.90 8.12
C LYS A 157 20.97 1.89 6.96
N ALA A 158 19.75 2.19 6.51
CA ALA A 158 19.53 3.20 5.49
C ALA A 158 19.90 4.58 6.08
N GLY A 159 21.00 5.19 5.62
CA GLY A 159 21.42 6.53 6.02
C GLY A 159 22.86 6.72 6.50
N LEU A 160 23.76 5.74 6.32
CA LEU A 160 25.21 5.97 6.41
C LEU A 160 25.84 5.78 5.02
N ARG A 161 25.57 6.75 4.15
CA ARG A 161 26.29 7.19 2.95
C ARG A 161 25.36 8.11 2.17
#